data_AF-A0A482WJI7-F1
#
_entry.id   AF-A0A482WJI7-F1
#
_cell.length_a   1.000
_cell.length_b   1.000
_cell.length_c   1.000
_cell.angle_alpha   90.00
_cell.angle_beta   90.00
_cell.angle_gamma   90.00
#
_symmetry.space_group_name_H-M   'P 1'
#
loop_
_entity.id
_entity.type
_entity.pdbx_description
1 polymer ?
#
loop_
_entity_poly.entity_id
_entity_poly.type
_entity_poly.pdbx_seq_one_letter_code
_entity_poly.pdbx_strand_id
1 'polypeptide(L)'
;MEVDISAFACLCALTLITERHGLKEPNKVEQLQMKIISSLRDHVTYNAEAQRKSHYFSRLLGKLPELRSLSVQGLQRIFYLKLEDLVPAPPLIENMFVASLPF
;
A
#
# COMPACT_ATOMS: atom_id res chain seq x y z
N MET A 1 11.55 -10.08 -8.11
CA MET A 1 12.28 -8.96 -7.46
C MET A 1 12.58 -9.45 -6.07
N GLU A 2 13.85 -9.59 -5.70
CA GLU A 2 14.21 -9.98 -4.34
C GLU A 2 14.12 -8.76 -3.44
N VAL A 3 13.33 -8.87 -2.38
CA VAL A 3 13.07 -7.81 -1.41
C VAL A 3 13.43 -8.37 -0.03
N ASP A 4 14.38 -7.73 0.65
CA ASP A 4 14.70 -8.09 2.02
C ASP A 4 13.60 -7.66 2.99
N ILE A 5 13.66 -8.18 4.22
CA ILE A 5 12.61 -7.96 5.22
C ILE A 5 12.45 -6.49 5.61
N SER A 6 13.54 -5.72 5.66
CA SER A 6 13.53 -4.30 6.05
C SER A 6 12.87 -3.44 4.97
N ALA A 7 13.22 -3.69 3.71
CA ALA A 7 12.59 -3.03 2.57
C ALA A 7 11.10 -3.40 2.47
N PHE A 8 10.77 -4.67 2.70
CA PHE A 8 9.39 -5.14 2.69
C PHE A 8 8.55 -4.49 3.80
N ALA A 9 9.08 -4.40 5.03
CA ALA A 9 8.41 -3.73 6.15
C ALA A 9 8.11 -2.25 5.83
N CYS A 10 9.04 -1.54 5.19
CA CYS A 10 8.81 -0.17 4.74
C CYS A 10 7.69 -0.09 3.68
N LEU A 11 7.64 -1.02 2.73
CA LEU A 11 6.56 -1.06 1.73
C LEU A 11 5.19 -1.35 2.35
N CYS A 12 5.11 -2.27 3.31
CA CYS A 12 3.89 -2.52 4.08
C CYS A 12 3.44 -1.25 4.82
N ALA A 13 4.37 -0.57 5.50
CA ALA A 13 4.08 0.68 6.18
C ALA A 13 3.60 1.77 5.21
N LEU A 14 4.22 1.92 4.03
CA LEU A 14 3.79 2.88 3.00
C LEU A 14 2.45 2.54 2.35
N THR A 15 2.02 1.27 2.39
CA THR A 15 0.68 0.88 1.93
C THR A 15 -0.41 1.41 2.87
N LEU A 16 -0.11 1.44 4.18
CA LEU A 16 -0.99 1.95 5.22
C LEU A 16 -0.89 3.48 5.36
N ILE A 17 0.34 3.99 5.48
CA ILE A 17 0.68 5.40 5.69
C ILE A 17 0.84 6.07 4.32
N THR A 18 -0.29 6.53 3.80
CA THR A 18 -0.38 7.24 2.53
C THR A 18 -1.52 8.26 2.62
N GLU A 19 -1.48 9.28 1.79
CA GLU A 19 -2.54 10.28 1.72
C GLU A 19 -3.88 9.62 1.37
N ARG A 20 -4.94 10.06 2.06
CA ARG A 20 -6.32 9.62 1.88
C ARG A 20 -7.24 10.82 2.07
N HIS A 21 -8.35 10.85 1.34
CA HIS A 21 -9.39 11.83 1.56
C HIS A 21 -10.02 11.67 2.95
N GLY A 22 -10.37 12.79 3.59
CA GLY A 22 -11.02 12.79 4.91
C GLY A 22 -10.08 12.64 6.11
N LEU A 23 -8.76 12.64 5.91
CA LEU A 23 -7.80 12.68 7.03
C LEU A 23 -7.96 13.98 7.83
N LYS A 24 -8.06 13.85 9.16
CA LYS A 24 -8.10 15.01 10.08
C LYS A 24 -6.78 15.77 10.12
N GLU A 25 -5.66 15.05 9.99
CA GLU A 25 -4.31 15.61 10.11
C GLU A 25 -3.42 15.15 8.93
N PRO A 26 -3.72 15.57 7.68
CA PRO A 26 -3.01 15.08 6.49
C PRO A 26 -1.50 15.35 6.55
N ASN A 27 -1.10 16.52 7.05
CA ASN A 27 0.31 16.91 7.18
C ASN A 27 1.10 15.96 8.10
N LYS A 28 0.47 15.42 9.16
CA LYS A 28 1.15 14.44 10.05
C LYS A 28 1.38 13.11 9.34
N VAL A 29 0.41 12.68 8.53
CA VAL A 29 0.51 11.44 7.73
C VAL A 29 1.60 11.59 6.68
N GLU A 30 1.63 12.72 5.96
CA GLU A 30 2.67 13.02 4.98
C GLU A 30 4.07 13.04 5.61
N GLN A 31 4.24 13.72 6.74
CA GLN A 31 5.53 13.73 7.45
C GLN A 31 5.99 12.34 7.85
N LEU A 32 5.08 11.49 8.34
CA LEU A 32 5.41 10.10 8.67
C LEU A 32 5.75 9.29 7.42
N GLN A 33 5.01 9.47 6.33
CA GLN A 33 5.29 8.84 5.04
C GLN A 33 6.70 9.21 4.56
N MET A 34 7.07 10.48 4.61
CA MET A 34 8.41 10.96 4.21
C MET A 34 9.52 10.36 5.07
N LYS A 35 9.30 10.18 6.38
CA LYS A 35 10.26 9.49 7.26
C LYS A 35 10.47 8.04 6.83
N ILE A 36 9.40 7.31 6.53
CA ILE A 36 9.48 5.91 6.07
C ILE A 36 10.20 5.83 4.71
N ILE A 37 9.89 6.73 3.77
CA ILE A 37 10.56 6.80 2.46
C ILE A 37 12.06 7.07 2.64
N SER A 38 12.44 7.98 3.55
CA SER A 38 13.85 8.23 3.85
C SER A 38 14.53 7.00 4.43
N SER A 39 13.92 6.33 5.41
CA SER A 39 14.48 5.10 5.98
C SER A 39 14.67 4.00 4.93
N LEU A 40 13.70 3.82 4.02
CA LEU A 40 13.82 2.88 2.92
C LEU A 40 14.96 3.27 1.96
N ARG A 41 15.07 4.55 1.63
CA ARG A 41 16.13 5.07 0.75
C ARG A 41 17.51 4.85 1.36
N ASP A 42 17.67 5.13 2.64
CA ASP A 42 18.94 4.97 3.35
C ASP A 42 19.30 3.48 3.41
N HIS A 43 18.35 2.61 3.77
CA HIS A 43 18.53 1.15 3.75
C HIS A 43 18.98 0.64 2.37
N VAL A 44 18.33 1.09 1.29
CA VAL A 44 18.72 0.72 -0.08
C VAL A 44 20.09 1.27 -0.47
N THR A 45 20.43 2.49 -0.02
CA THR A 45 21.73 3.13 -0.30
C THR A 45 22.88 2.36 0.33
N TYR A 46 22.72 1.90 1.58
CA TYR A 46 23.78 1.23 2.33
C TYR A 46 23.79 -0.30 2.19
N ASN A 47 22.79 -0.89 1.53
CA ASN A 47 22.75 -2.31 1.22
C ASN A 47 23.45 -2.61 -0.13
N ALA A 48 24.59 -3.30 -0.06
CA ALA A 48 25.41 -3.63 -1.23
C ALA A 48 24.68 -4.48 -2.29
N GLU A 49 23.78 -5.39 -1.88
CA GLU A 49 22.99 -6.20 -2.82
C GLU A 49 21.92 -5.37 -3.52
N ALA A 50 21.34 -4.40 -2.82
CA ALA A 50 20.38 -3.47 -3.38
C ALA A 50 21.03 -2.52 -4.40
N GLN A 51 22.26 -2.07 -4.13
CA GLN A 51 23.04 -1.23 -5.05
C GLN A 51 23.39 -1.91 -6.39
N ARG A 52 23.49 -3.24 -6.40
CA ARG A 52 23.72 -4.02 -7.65
C ARG A 52 22.49 -4.00 -8.58
N LYS A 53 21.32 -3.62 -8.08
CA LYS A 53 20.05 -3.65 -8.81
C LYS A 53 19.76 -2.25 -9.36
N SER A 54 19.74 -2.10 -10.69
CA SER A 54 19.45 -0.82 -11.33
C SER A 54 18.06 -0.30 -10.94
N HIS A 55 18.01 0.99 -10.57
CA HIS A 55 16.81 1.72 -10.14
C HIS A 55 15.97 1.00 -9.07
N TYR A 56 16.61 0.22 -8.18
CA TYR A 56 15.92 -0.65 -7.24
C TYR A 56 14.92 0.08 -6.32
N PHE A 57 15.32 1.24 -5.79
CA PHE A 57 14.43 2.06 -4.95
C PHE A 57 13.15 2.48 -5.68
N SER A 58 13.27 2.98 -6.91
CA SER A 58 12.11 3.36 -7.73
C SER A 58 11.22 2.16 -8.04
N ARG A 59 11.83 1.01 -8.36
CA ARG A 59 11.10 -0.24 -8.63
C ARG A 59 10.34 -0.76 -7.40
N LEU A 60 10.88 -0.60 -6.19
CA LEU A 60 10.19 -0.93 -4.95
C LEU A 60 8.94 -0.07 -4.77
N LEU A 61 9.08 1.26 -4.88
CA LEU A 61 7.94 2.18 -4.76
C LEU A 61 6.90 1.96 -5.85
N GLY A 62 7.34 1.60 -7.07
CA GLY A 62 6.47 1.26 -8.19
C GLY A 62 5.54 0.07 -7.95
N LYS A 63 5.82 -0.77 -6.94
CA LYS A 63 4.91 -1.86 -6.54
C LYS A 63 3.67 -1.39 -5.79
N LEU A 64 3.69 -0.21 -5.16
CA LEU A 64 2.54 0.30 -4.42
C LEU A 64 1.35 0.63 -5.35
N PRO A 65 1.53 1.32 -6.50
CA PRO A 65 0.47 1.46 -7.50
C PRO A 65 -0.05 0.14 -8.05
N GLU A 66 0.82 -0.82 -8.37
CA GLU A 66 0.42 -2.14 -8.87
C GLU A 66 -0.49 -2.87 -7.85
N LEU A 67 -0.10 -2.84 -6.57
CA LEU A 67 -0.90 -3.41 -5.47
C LEU A 67 -2.27 -2.73 -5.35
N ARG A 68 -2.34 -1.40 -5.54
CA ARG A 68 -3.61 -0.67 -5.52
C ARG A 68 -4.54 -1.14 -6.62
N SER A 69 -4.03 -1.35 -7.83
CA SER A 69 -4.81 -1.89 -8.95
C SER A 69 -5.33 -3.30 -8.67
N LEU A 70 -4.49 -4.20 -8.11
CA LEU A 70 -4.94 -5.53 -7.69
C LEU A 70 -6.01 -5.46 -6.58
N SER A 71 -5.83 -4.55 -5.61
CA SER A 71 -6.80 -4.37 -4.53
C SER A 71 -8.19 -3.97 -5.05
N VAL A 72 -8.26 -3.16 -6.10
CA VAL A 72 -9.54 -2.79 -6.74
C VAL A 72 -10.20 -4.01 -7.40
N GLN A 73 -9.43 -4.88 -8.06
CA GLN A 73 -9.96 -6.13 -8.62
C GLN A 73 -10.50 -7.06 -7.52
N GLY A 74 -9.81 -7.12 -6.37
CA GLY A 74 -10.30 -7.85 -5.19
C GLY A 74 -11.64 -7.31 -4.70
N LEU A 75 -11.79 -5.99 -4.61
CA LEU A 75 -13.06 -5.36 -4.23
C LEU A 75 -14.19 -5.64 -5.24
N GLN A 76 -13.90 -5.64 -6.55
CA GLN A 76 -14.87 -6.01 -7.58
C GLN A 76 -15.35 -7.46 -7.41
N ARG A 77 -14.44 -8.37 -7.06
CA ARG A 77 -14.82 -9.77 -6.79
C ARG A 77 -15.67 -9.90 -5.53
N ILE A 78 -15.32 -9.21 -4.45
CA ILE A 78 -16.12 -9.21 -3.21
C ILE A 78 -17.50 -8.60 -3.46
N PHE A 79 -17.58 -7.53 -4.26
CA PHE A 79 -18.86 -6.92 -4.65
C PHE A 79 -19.74 -7.91 -5.40
N TYR A 80 -19.18 -8.66 -6.33
CA TYR A 80 -19.91 -9.72 -7.04
C TYR A 80 -20.45 -10.79 -6.08
N LEU A 81 -19.63 -11.28 -5.14
CA LEU A 81 -20.08 -12.26 -4.13
C LEU A 81 -21.20 -11.70 -3.24
N LYS A 82 -21.13 -10.41 -2.92
CA LYS A 82 -22.19 -9.73 -2.17
C LYS A 82 -23.50 -9.62 -2.97
N LEU A 83 -23.43 -9.46 -4.30
CA LEU A 83 -24.61 -9.49 -5.16
C LEU A 83 -25.23 -10.88 -5.31
N GLU A 84 -24.41 -11.94 -5.25
CA GLU A 84 -24.92 -13.32 -5.25
C GLU A 84 -25.69 -13.66 -3.96
N ASP A 85 -25.44 -12.93 -2.87
CA ASP A 85 -26.16 -12.99 -1.59
C ASP A 85 -26.29 -14.41 -1.00
N LEU A 86 -25.29 -15.27 -1.26
CA LEU A 86 -25.25 -16.63 -0.73
C LEU A 86 -24.94 -16.66 0.77
N VAL A 87 -24.12 -15.70 1.22
CA VAL A 87 -23.77 -15.48 2.62
C VAL A 87 -23.57 -13.98 2.87
N PRO A 88 -23.96 -13.46 4.05
CA PRO A 88 -23.75 -12.06 4.37
C PRO A 88 -22.27 -11.73 4.52
N ALA A 89 -21.84 -10.58 4.01
CA ALA A 89 -20.48 -10.11 4.18
C ALA A 89 -20.23 -9.70 5.65
N PRO A 90 -19.09 -10.11 6.25
CA PRO A 90 -18.75 -9.66 7.59
C PRO A 90 -18.59 -8.12 7.67
N PRO A 91 -18.88 -7.46 8.81
CA PRO A 91 -18.82 -6.01 8.93
C PRO A 91 -17.46 -5.39 8.56
N LEU A 92 -16.36 -6.11 8.80
CA LEU A 92 -15.02 -5.64 8.41
C LEU A 92 -14.85 -5.55 6.88
N ILE A 93 -15.46 -6.48 6.15
CA ILE A 93 -15.47 -6.48 4.68
C ILE A 93 -16.33 -5.35 4.14
N GLU A 94 -17.47 -5.07 4.80
CA GLU A 94 -18.34 -3.95 4.46
C GLU A 94 -17.61 -2.59 4.52
N ASN A 95 -16.78 -2.39 5.55
CA ASN A 95 -15.97 -1.17 5.69
C ASN A 95 -15.00 -0.95 4.52
N MET A 96 -14.57 -2.01 3.82
CA MET A 96 -13.69 -1.89 2.66
C MET A 96 -14.37 -1.17 1.49
N PHE A 97 -15.69 -1.26 1.37
CA PHE A 97 -16.45 -0.57 0.34
C PHE A 97 -16.60 0.92 0.62
N VAL A 98 -16.73 1.32 1.89
CA VAL A 98 -16.82 2.73 2.31
C VAL A 98 -15.57 3.53 1.89
N ALA A 99 -14.39 2.92 2.00
CA ALA A 99 -13.12 3.56 1.63
C ALA A 99 -12.87 3.63 0.10
N SER A 100 -13.72 3.00 -0.70
CA SER A 100 -13.55 2.83 -2.15
C SER A 100 -14.60 3.55 -3.00
N LEU A 101 -15.60 4.17 -2.37
CA LEU A 101 -16.65 4.88 -3.08
C LEU A 101 -16.18 6.31 -3.41
N PRO A 102 -16.27 6.74 -4.69
CA PRO A 102 -15.73 8.01 -5.15
C PRO A 102 -16.70 9.18 -4.91
N PHE A 103 -17.17 9.36 -3.67
CA PHE A 103 -17.96 10.53 -3.28
C PHE A 103 -17.24 11.38 -2.24
#